data_AF-A0A9E3SR97-F1
#
_entry.id   AF-A0A9E3SR97-F1
#
_cell.length_a   1.000
_cell.length_b   1.000
_cell.length_c   1.000
_cell.angle_alpha   90.00
_cell.angle_beta   90.00
_cell.angle_gamma   90.00
#
_symmetry.space_group_name_H-M   'P 1'
#
loop_
_entity.id
_entity.type
_entity.pdbx_description
1 polymer ?
#
loop_
_entity_poly.entity_id
_entity_poly.type
_entity_poly.pdbx_seq_one_letter_code
_entity_poly.pdbx_strand_id
1 'polypeptide(L)'
;MSDYLLLIEKYFGPHLRHLEQAWSEGALAKPHFALIASYSDRLERRLRYIEPLGQTQAIVDEIGDKDPNILDKRLMNALAEIRTLSHLHQQGFTGLQKVMSFADIVGEHGGQRYAFQVTRITTPVSDEISRLNRKAKQSPRTGSPCGELEAIYHNYEKPLLNFFRPSIKSKNQTFQKWSQTDVSRCIVVVTSDENLQDSMVVRHIACRQIRKAIKSLHDKTKLHFEELWWLPDLECGARFVVDPQQEEVHCFVGWRDREDPFTDPDCSDYREVDLGSPMPAYL
;
A
#
# COMPACT_ATOMS: atom_id res chain seq x y z
N MET A 1 -20.50 -24.82 -21.50
CA MET A 1 -19.99 -24.15 -20.28
C MET A 1 -18.80 -23.34 -20.74
N SER A 2 -18.82 -22.02 -20.58
CA SER A 2 -17.78 -21.13 -21.10
C SER A 2 -16.46 -21.38 -20.35
N ASP A 3 -15.41 -21.73 -21.08
CA ASP A 3 -14.02 -21.79 -20.62
C ASP A 3 -13.55 -20.38 -20.24
N TYR A 4 -13.95 -19.90 -19.07
CA TYR A 4 -13.32 -18.71 -18.49
C TYR A 4 -11.93 -19.12 -18.00
N LEU A 5 -10.92 -18.89 -18.83
CA LEU A 5 -9.53 -18.94 -18.39
C LEU A 5 -9.39 -18.01 -17.18
N LEU A 6 -8.92 -18.55 -16.05
CA LEU A 6 -8.65 -17.75 -14.85
C LEU A 6 -7.71 -16.60 -15.22
N LEU A 7 -8.04 -15.37 -14.81
CA LEU A 7 -7.22 -14.20 -15.13
C LEU A 7 -5.85 -14.29 -14.46
N ILE A 8 -5.76 -14.93 -13.29
CA ILE A 8 -4.47 -15.26 -12.67
C ILE A 8 -3.61 -16.10 -13.62
N GLU A 9 -4.17 -17.15 -14.23
CA GLU A 9 -3.41 -17.99 -15.17
C GLU A 9 -3.06 -17.21 -16.44
N LYS A 10 -4.00 -16.41 -16.97
CA LYS A 10 -3.78 -15.55 -18.14
C LYS A 10 -2.59 -14.60 -17.96
N TYR A 11 -2.51 -13.92 -16.82
CA TYR A 11 -1.53 -12.85 -16.59
C TYR A 11 -0.26 -13.30 -15.87
N PHE A 12 -0.38 -14.25 -14.95
CA PHE A 12 0.70 -14.64 -14.05
C PHE A 12 1.15 -16.09 -14.21
N GLY A 13 0.40 -16.94 -14.92
CA GLY A 13 0.68 -18.38 -15.06
C GLY A 13 2.14 -18.71 -15.42
N PRO A 14 2.71 -18.09 -16.48
CA PRO A 14 4.11 -18.32 -16.84
C PRO A 14 5.10 -17.94 -15.73
N HIS A 15 4.84 -16.85 -15.02
CA HIS A 15 5.67 -16.39 -13.92
C HIS A 15 5.56 -17.27 -12.67
N LEU A 16 4.35 -17.73 -12.35
CA LEU A 16 4.09 -18.63 -11.22
C LEU A 16 4.84 -19.95 -11.40
N ARG A 17 4.72 -20.57 -12.57
CA ARG A 17 5.47 -21.81 -12.88
C ARG A 17 6.98 -21.63 -12.76
N HIS A 18 7.50 -20.49 -13.19
CA HIS A 18 8.92 -20.18 -13.06
C HIS A 18 9.35 -20.05 -11.59
N LEU A 19 8.58 -19.34 -10.76
CA LEU A 19 8.86 -19.21 -9.33
C LEU A 19 8.75 -20.55 -8.60
N GLU A 20 7.76 -21.38 -8.94
CA GLU A 20 7.58 -22.73 -8.37
C GLU A 20 8.77 -23.64 -8.70
N GLN A 21 9.23 -23.62 -9.95
CA GLN A 21 10.41 -24.37 -10.37
C GLN A 21 11.65 -23.90 -9.61
N ALA A 22 11.92 -22.57 -9.59
CA ALA A 22 13.08 -22.01 -8.89
C ALA A 22 13.07 -22.29 -7.38
N TRP A 23 11.89 -22.32 -6.76
CA TRP A 23 11.71 -22.73 -5.36
C TRP A 23 12.07 -24.21 -5.16
N SER A 24 11.56 -25.10 -6.02
CA SER A 24 11.84 -26.53 -5.93
C SER A 24 13.33 -26.87 -6.11
N GLU A 25 14.05 -26.06 -6.88
CA GLU A 25 15.49 -26.20 -7.15
C GLU A 25 16.37 -25.49 -6.09
N GLY A 26 15.77 -24.81 -5.11
CA GLY A 26 16.48 -24.08 -4.05
C GLY A 26 17.13 -22.76 -4.52
N ALA A 27 16.82 -22.28 -5.72
CA ALA A 27 17.30 -21.01 -6.28
C ALA A 27 16.53 -19.78 -5.76
N LEU A 28 15.39 -19.99 -5.08
CA LEU A 28 14.55 -18.95 -4.51
C LEU A 28 14.34 -19.21 -3.01
N ALA A 29 14.69 -18.22 -2.18
CA ALA A 29 14.66 -18.37 -0.71
C ALA A 29 13.25 -18.27 -0.10
N LYS A 30 12.32 -17.51 -0.71
CA LYS A 30 10.89 -17.38 -0.35
C LYS A 30 10.09 -16.89 -1.55
N PRO A 31 9.01 -17.56 -2.00
CA PRO A 31 8.28 -17.19 -3.21
C PRO A 31 7.05 -16.41 -2.77
N HIS A 32 7.24 -15.18 -2.31
CA HIS A 32 6.18 -14.40 -1.67
C HIS A 32 4.96 -14.25 -2.57
N PHE A 33 5.17 -14.03 -3.87
CA PHE A 33 4.08 -13.91 -4.82
C PHE A 33 3.35 -15.24 -5.03
N ALA A 34 4.06 -16.36 -5.13
CA ALA A 34 3.43 -17.68 -5.28
C ALA A 34 2.58 -18.05 -4.04
N LEU A 35 3.06 -17.72 -2.84
CA LEU A 35 2.30 -17.90 -1.59
C LEU A 35 1.02 -17.04 -1.53
N ILE A 36 1.02 -15.86 -2.14
CA ILE A 36 -0.18 -15.02 -2.23
C ILE A 36 -1.11 -15.50 -3.33
N ALA A 37 -0.56 -15.92 -4.48
CA ALA A 37 -1.32 -16.48 -5.58
C ALA A 37 -2.02 -17.79 -5.20
N SER A 38 -1.49 -18.54 -4.21
CA SER A 38 -2.20 -19.69 -3.63
C SER A 38 -3.48 -19.33 -2.86
N TYR A 39 -3.72 -18.04 -2.55
CA TYR A 39 -5.02 -17.51 -2.10
C TYR A 39 -5.78 -16.87 -3.28
N SER A 40 -6.07 -17.69 -4.29
CA SER A 40 -6.49 -17.30 -5.65
C SER A 40 -7.73 -16.39 -5.72
N ASP A 41 -8.70 -16.57 -4.83
CA ASP A 41 -10.04 -16.02 -5.07
C ASP A 41 -10.12 -14.51 -4.94
N ARG A 42 -9.27 -13.90 -4.12
CA ARG A 42 -9.27 -12.44 -3.93
C ARG A 42 -8.54 -11.74 -5.06
N LEU A 43 -7.37 -12.24 -5.44
CA LEU A 43 -6.63 -11.73 -6.58
C LEU A 43 -7.46 -11.90 -7.85
N GLU A 44 -8.09 -13.05 -8.05
CA GLU A 44 -8.94 -13.32 -9.22
C GLU A 44 -10.14 -12.37 -9.28
N ARG A 45 -10.85 -12.15 -8.17
CA ARG A 45 -11.96 -11.18 -8.12
C ARG A 45 -11.49 -9.77 -8.44
N ARG A 46 -10.35 -9.36 -7.88
CA ARG A 46 -9.77 -8.05 -8.15
C ARG A 46 -9.41 -7.89 -9.62
N LEU A 47 -8.77 -8.89 -10.22
CA LEU A 47 -8.46 -8.92 -11.64
C LEU A 47 -9.73 -8.82 -12.49
N ARG A 48 -10.78 -9.58 -12.17
CA ARG A 48 -12.06 -9.51 -12.90
C ARG A 48 -12.70 -8.14 -12.82
N TYR A 49 -12.60 -7.49 -11.67
CA TYR A 49 -13.15 -6.16 -11.45
C TYR A 49 -12.42 -5.09 -12.29
N ILE A 50 -11.09 -5.18 -12.43
CA ILE A 50 -10.32 -4.21 -13.21
C ILE A 50 -10.08 -4.60 -14.67
N GLU A 51 -10.39 -5.84 -15.07
CA GLU A 51 -10.16 -6.34 -16.43
C GLU A 51 -10.77 -5.44 -17.51
N PRO A 52 -12.00 -4.89 -17.36
CA PRO A 52 -12.57 -3.98 -18.34
C PRO A 52 -11.78 -2.68 -18.53
N LEU A 53 -10.91 -2.30 -17.59
CA LEU A 53 -10.05 -1.11 -17.71
C LEU A 53 -8.89 -1.33 -18.70
N GLY A 54 -8.57 -2.59 -19.04
CA GLY A 54 -7.52 -2.92 -20.01
C GLY A 54 -6.08 -2.59 -19.55
N GLN A 55 -5.85 -2.32 -18.26
CA GLN A 55 -4.55 -1.89 -17.74
C GLN A 55 -3.68 -3.04 -17.19
N THR A 56 -4.27 -4.21 -16.91
CA THR A 56 -3.57 -5.33 -16.27
C THR A 56 -2.37 -5.81 -17.09
N GLN A 57 -2.52 -5.94 -18.41
CA GLN A 57 -1.42 -6.38 -19.27
C GLN A 57 -0.24 -5.41 -19.24
N ALA A 58 -0.52 -4.09 -19.29
CA ALA A 58 0.52 -3.07 -19.24
C ALA A 58 1.33 -3.12 -17.94
N ILE A 59 0.69 -3.43 -16.80
CA ILE A 59 1.38 -3.65 -15.52
C ILE A 59 2.28 -4.90 -15.60
N VAL A 60 1.76 -5.99 -16.15
CA VAL A 60 2.46 -7.27 -16.21
C VAL A 60 3.68 -7.21 -17.13
N ASP A 61 3.60 -6.46 -18.23
CA ASP A 61 4.68 -6.32 -19.21
C ASP A 61 5.98 -5.72 -18.61
N GLU A 62 5.90 -5.00 -17.49
CA GLU A 62 7.06 -4.40 -16.80
C GLU A 62 7.92 -5.41 -16.01
N ILE A 63 7.40 -6.61 -15.78
CA ILE A 63 8.03 -7.59 -14.89
C ILE A 63 9.36 -8.11 -15.48
N GLY A 64 9.43 -8.33 -16.79
CA GLY A 64 10.65 -8.34 -17.62
C GLY A 64 11.96 -8.99 -17.10
N ASP A 65 11.97 -9.98 -16.20
CA ASP A 65 13.19 -10.50 -15.57
C ASP A 65 13.23 -12.04 -15.47
N LYS A 66 14.44 -12.60 -15.54
CA LYS A 66 14.71 -14.05 -15.42
C LYS A 66 15.23 -14.44 -14.04
N ASP A 67 15.81 -13.53 -13.25
CA ASP A 67 16.23 -13.87 -11.89
C ASP A 67 15.00 -14.10 -10.99
N PRO A 68 14.84 -15.28 -10.35
CA PRO A 68 13.63 -15.59 -9.58
C PRO A 68 13.38 -14.65 -8.39
N ASN A 69 14.44 -14.15 -7.73
CA ASN A 69 14.30 -13.26 -6.58
C ASN A 69 13.89 -11.84 -7.02
N ILE A 70 14.36 -11.39 -8.18
CA ILE A 70 13.92 -10.12 -8.77
C ILE A 70 12.51 -10.25 -9.33
N LEU A 71 12.21 -11.37 -9.99
CA LEU A 71 10.89 -11.69 -10.52
C LEU A 71 9.82 -11.65 -9.41
N ASP A 72 10.05 -12.36 -8.29
CA ASP A 72 9.13 -12.35 -7.14
C ASP A 72 8.88 -10.92 -6.62
N LYS A 73 9.93 -10.10 -6.48
CA LYS A 73 9.80 -8.71 -6.06
C LYS A 73 8.99 -7.85 -7.03
N ARG A 74 9.21 -8.02 -8.35
CA ARG A 74 8.49 -7.27 -9.38
C ARG A 74 7.02 -7.68 -9.47
N LEU A 75 6.71 -8.98 -9.36
CA LEU A 75 5.34 -9.47 -9.27
C LEU A 75 4.61 -8.90 -8.06
N MET A 76 5.29 -8.80 -6.92
CA MET A 76 4.73 -8.14 -5.74
C MET A 76 4.51 -6.63 -5.92
N ASN A 77 5.27 -5.96 -6.77
CA ASN A 77 5.02 -4.55 -7.13
C ASN A 77 3.85 -4.42 -8.10
N ALA A 78 3.76 -5.29 -9.11
CA ALA A 78 2.60 -5.38 -10.00
C ALA A 78 1.30 -5.60 -9.22
N LEU A 79 1.34 -6.46 -8.19
CA LEU A 79 0.20 -6.67 -7.28
C LEU A 79 -0.21 -5.38 -6.55
N ALA A 80 0.76 -4.56 -6.12
CA ALA A 80 0.49 -3.28 -5.47
C ALA A 80 -0.17 -2.27 -6.43
N GLU A 81 0.21 -2.27 -7.70
CA GLU A 81 -0.40 -1.44 -8.74
C GLU A 81 -1.81 -1.92 -9.11
N ILE A 82 -2.01 -3.22 -9.30
CA ILE A 82 -3.33 -3.84 -9.51
C ILE A 82 -4.28 -3.49 -8.36
N ARG A 83 -3.76 -3.53 -7.13
CA ARG A 83 -4.52 -3.13 -5.96
C ARG A 83 -4.87 -1.65 -5.95
N THR A 84 -3.93 -0.81 -6.34
CA THR A 84 -4.17 0.63 -6.48
C THR A 84 -5.26 0.89 -7.54
N LEU A 85 -5.16 0.29 -8.73
CA LEU A 85 -6.17 0.42 -9.78
C LEU A 85 -7.56 0.00 -9.32
N SER A 86 -7.66 -1.16 -8.68
CA SER A 86 -8.94 -1.65 -8.14
C SER A 86 -9.54 -0.67 -7.16
N HIS A 87 -8.72 -0.13 -6.25
CA HIS A 87 -9.20 0.81 -5.26
C HIS A 87 -9.60 2.15 -5.89
N LEU A 88 -8.82 2.69 -6.83
CA LEU A 88 -9.18 3.92 -7.55
C LEU A 88 -10.49 3.75 -8.34
N HIS A 89 -10.68 2.59 -8.99
CA HIS A 89 -11.92 2.31 -9.71
C HIS A 89 -13.13 2.24 -8.77
N GLN A 90 -12.99 1.62 -7.60
CA GLN A 90 -14.02 1.61 -6.55
C GLN A 90 -14.35 3.02 -6.05
N GLN A 91 -13.36 3.90 -5.98
CA GLN A 91 -13.52 5.30 -5.60
C GLN A 91 -14.09 6.19 -6.72
N GLY A 92 -14.51 5.59 -7.84
CA GLY A 92 -15.13 6.33 -8.94
C GLY A 92 -14.16 7.12 -9.82
N PHE A 93 -12.85 6.81 -9.75
CA PHE A 93 -11.91 7.38 -10.72
C PHE A 93 -12.19 6.82 -12.11
N THR A 94 -12.04 7.70 -13.11
CA THR A 94 -12.27 7.42 -14.52
C THR A 94 -10.99 7.63 -15.33
N GLY A 95 -10.94 7.11 -16.55
CA GLY A 95 -9.77 7.27 -17.44
C GLY A 95 -8.48 6.70 -16.86
N LEU A 96 -8.56 5.67 -16.01
CA LEU A 96 -7.41 5.07 -15.35
C LEU A 96 -6.46 4.44 -16.36
N GLN A 97 -5.21 4.91 -16.38
CA GLN A 97 -4.20 4.47 -17.34
C GLN A 97 -2.83 4.25 -16.68
N LYS A 98 -2.19 3.12 -16.98
CA LYS A 98 -0.78 2.87 -16.65
C LYS A 98 0.11 3.77 -17.50
N VAL A 99 1.07 4.44 -16.87
CA VAL A 99 2.08 5.25 -17.55
C VAL A 99 3.49 4.88 -17.05
N MET A 100 4.51 5.11 -17.88
CA MET A 100 5.88 4.61 -17.67
C MET A 100 6.89 5.66 -17.20
N SER A 101 6.49 6.93 -17.13
CA SER A 101 7.43 8.04 -16.98
C SER A 101 7.44 8.61 -15.56
N PHE A 102 6.54 9.53 -15.27
CA PHE A 102 6.56 10.36 -14.06
C PHE A 102 5.52 9.94 -13.01
N ALA A 103 4.66 9.00 -13.37
CA ALA A 103 3.66 8.37 -12.52
C ALA A 103 3.64 6.87 -12.85
N ASP A 104 3.02 6.08 -12.00
CA ASP A 104 2.70 4.70 -12.30
C ASP A 104 1.31 4.65 -12.93
N ILE A 105 0.33 5.39 -12.38
CA ILE A 105 -1.05 5.45 -12.89
C ILE A 105 -1.49 6.91 -13.01
N VAL A 106 -2.32 7.23 -14.00
CA VAL A 106 -3.06 8.51 -14.08
C VAL A 106 -4.56 8.25 -14.14
N GLY A 107 -5.37 9.23 -13.75
CA GLY A 107 -6.83 9.16 -13.82
C GLY A 107 -7.50 10.48 -13.49
N GLU A 108 -8.83 10.49 -13.54
CA GLU A 108 -9.65 11.67 -13.29
C GLU A 108 -10.74 11.38 -12.25
N HIS A 109 -10.92 12.31 -11.31
CA HIS A 109 -11.99 12.26 -10.31
C HIS A 109 -12.50 13.67 -10.02
N GLY A 110 -13.82 13.87 -10.09
CA GLY A 110 -14.43 15.19 -9.90
C GLY A 110 -13.94 16.27 -10.87
N GLY A 111 -13.55 15.89 -12.10
CA GLY A 111 -12.97 16.81 -13.09
C GLY A 111 -11.50 17.19 -12.86
N GLN A 112 -10.89 16.73 -11.78
CA GLN A 112 -9.47 16.92 -11.49
C GLN A 112 -8.65 15.74 -11.99
N ARG A 113 -7.51 16.04 -12.64
CA ARG A 113 -6.52 15.03 -13.06
C ARG A 113 -5.61 14.66 -11.91
N TYR A 114 -5.32 13.37 -11.81
CA TYR A 114 -4.45 12.78 -10.80
C TYR A 114 -3.33 11.97 -11.42
N ALA A 115 -2.19 11.97 -10.75
CA ALA A 115 -1.05 11.11 -11.03
C ALA A 115 -0.59 10.41 -9.76
N PHE A 116 -0.51 9.10 -9.84
CA PHE A 116 -0.27 8.20 -8.72
C PHE A 116 1.12 7.57 -8.83
N GLN A 117 1.91 7.70 -7.76
CA GLN A 117 3.16 6.98 -7.57
C GLN A 117 2.94 5.88 -6.53
N VAL A 118 2.94 4.63 -6.98
CA VAL A 118 2.70 3.44 -6.18
C VAL A 118 4.00 2.94 -5.59
N THR A 119 3.98 2.64 -4.30
CA THR A 119 5.10 2.01 -3.60
C THR A 119 4.57 0.94 -2.67
N ARG A 120 5.28 -0.19 -2.62
CA ARG A 120 5.05 -1.23 -1.62
C ARG A 120 6.10 -1.14 -0.53
N ILE A 121 5.71 -1.36 0.72
CA ILE A 121 6.68 -1.56 1.80
C ILE A 121 7.03 -3.04 1.88
N THR A 122 8.32 -3.34 1.72
CA THR A 122 8.82 -4.71 1.56
C THR A 122 9.29 -5.36 2.86
N THR A 123 9.55 -4.55 3.89
CA THR A 123 10.11 -5.00 5.17
C THR A 123 8.98 -5.19 6.16
N PRO A 124 8.81 -6.37 6.78
CA PRO A 124 7.82 -6.56 7.84
C PRO A 124 8.03 -5.63 9.05
N VAL A 125 6.95 -5.25 9.73
CA VAL A 125 6.97 -4.43 10.95
C VAL A 125 7.74 -5.16 12.07
N SER A 126 7.58 -6.48 12.17
CA SER A 126 8.30 -7.32 13.14
C SER A 126 9.82 -7.24 13.00
N ASP A 127 10.31 -7.11 11.76
CA ASP A 127 11.73 -7.00 11.48
C ASP A 127 12.26 -5.63 11.89
N GLU A 128 11.47 -4.58 11.72
CA GLU A 128 11.82 -3.23 12.16
C GLU A 128 11.84 -3.13 13.69
N ILE A 129 10.87 -3.76 14.38
CA ILE A 129 10.87 -3.90 15.85
C ILE A 129 12.16 -4.62 16.29
N SER A 130 12.45 -5.76 15.68
CA SER A 130 13.64 -6.55 15.98
C SER A 130 14.93 -5.75 15.75
N ARG A 131 15.01 -5.00 14.65
CA ARG A 131 16.15 -4.14 14.31
C ARG A 131 16.37 -3.04 15.35
N LEU A 132 15.29 -2.40 15.80
CA LEU A 132 15.36 -1.35 16.82
C LEU A 132 15.78 -1.90 18.19
N ASN A 133 15.26 -3.07 18.59
CA ASN A 133 15.65 -3.73 19.84
C ASN A 133 17.15 -4.11 19.85
N ARG A 134 17.66 -4.67 18.74
CA ARG A 134 19.10 -4.96 18.59
C ARG A 134 19.96 -3.71 18.73
N LYS A 135 19.57 -2.61 18.09
CA LYS A 135 20.29 -1.32 18.20
C LYS A 135 20.27 -0.74 19.60
N ALA A 136 19.17 -0.93 20.34
CA ALA A 136 19.03 -0.45 21.70
C ALA A 136 19.69 -1.37 22.76
N LYS A 137 20.27 -2.51 22.36
CA LYS A 137 20.74 -3.59 23.26
C LYS A 137 19.67 -4.03 24.27
N GLN A 138 18.40 -3.93 23.88
CA GLN A 138 17.27 -4.33 24.70
C GLN A 138 16.86 -5.75 24.35
N SER A 139 16.34 -6.48 25.33
CA SER A 139 15.67 -7.76 25.08
C SER A 139 14.59 -7.58 24.00
N PRO A 140 14.39 -8.56 23.10
CA PRO A 140 13.36 -8.46 22.08
C PRO A 140 12.01 -8.19 22.76
N ARG A 141 11.45 -7.01 22.55
CA ARG A 141 10.05 -6.75 22.87
C ARG A 141 9.23 -7.48 21.81
N THR A 142 8.91 -8.74 22.07
CA THR A 142 7.90 -9.51 21.31
C THR A 142 6.53 -9.04 21.76
N GLY A 143 6.18 -7.78 21.45
CA GLY A 143 4.88 -7.24 21.79
C GLY A 143 3.83 -7.82 20.87
N SER A 144 2.91 -8.62 21.42
CA SER A 144 1.64 -8.92 20.77
C SER A 144 0.95 -7.59 20.41
N PRO A 145 0.20 -7.49 19.29
CA PRO A 145 -0.69 -6.35 19.05
C PRO A 145 -1.80 -6.23 20.12
N CYS A 146 -1.89 -7.20 21.03
CA CYS A 146 -2.80 -7.21 22.18
C CYS A 146 -2.05 -6.92 23.49
N GLY A 147 -2.59 -6.04 24.33
CA GLY A 147 -2.01 -5.63 25.61
C GLY A 147 -2.56 -4.29 26.10
N GLU A 148 -1.96 -3.72 27.14
CA GLU A 148 -2.30 -2.36 27.58
C GLU A 148 -2.06 -1.36 26.44
N LEU A 149 -3.06 -0.52 26.20
CA LEU A 149 -3.11 0.41 25.06
C LEU A 149 -1.84 1.26 24.96
N GLU A 150 -1.36 1.81 26.06
CA GLU A 150 -0.13 2.62 26.11
C GLU A 150 1.12 1.83 25.69
N ALA A 151 1.20 0.57 26.09
CA ALA A 151 2.31 -0.32 25.71
C ALA A 151 2.30 -0.62 24.21
N ILE A 152 1.11 -0.82 23.60
CA ILE A 152 0.97 -1.00 22.15
C ILE A 152 1.47 0.26 21.42
N TYR A 153 1.06 1.45 21.84
CA TYR A 153 1.54 2.69 21.25
C TYR A 153 3.05 2.82 21.31
N HIS A 154 3.61 2.67 22.51
CA HIS A 154 5.05 2.82 22.70
C HIS A 154 5.86 1.81 21.86
N ASN A 155 5.35 0.60 21.69
CA ASN A 155 6.02 -0.45 20.93
C ASN A 155 5.96 -0.21 19.41
N TYR A 156 4.92 0.43 18.88
CA TYR A 156 4.70 0.57 17.44
C TYR A 156 5.03 1.95 16.86
N GLU A 157 5.04 3.03 17.65
CA GLU A 157 5.25 4.39 17.11
C GLU A 157 6.57 4.53 16.32
N LYS A 158 7.71 4.20 16.92
CA LYS A 158 9.02 4.37 16.29
C LYS A 158 9.24 3.40 15.12
N PRO A 159 8.90 2.09 15.23
CA PRO A 159 8.97 1.18 14.10
C PRO A 159 8.13 1.65 12.92
N LEU A 160 6.87 2.04 13.14
CA LEU A 160 5.99 2.44 12.04
C LEU A 160 6.45 3.73 11.35
N LEU A 161 7.03 4.68 12.08
CA LEU A 161 7.65 5.84 11.45
C LEU A 161 8.80 5.44 10.51
N ASN A 162 9.68 4.54 10.94
CA ASN A 162 10.78 4.04 10.11
C ASN A 162 10.32 3.14 8.95
N PHE A 163 9.17 2.50 9.13
CA PHE A 163 8.52 1.66 8.12
C PHE A 163 7.97 2.51 6.97
N PHE A 164 7.20 3.57 7.27
CA PHE A 164 6.56 4.39 6.22
C PHE A 164 7.49 5.46 5.62
N ARG A 165 8.27 6.15 6.44
CA ARG A 165 9.00 7.37 6.01
C ARG A 165 9.92 7.19 4.80
N PRO A 166 10.72 6.11 4.67
CA PRO A 166 11.63 5.96 3.53
C PRO A 166 10.90 5.92 2.19
N SER A 167 9.78 5.18 2.11
CA SER A 167 8.98 5.04 0.89
C SER A 167 8.32 6.37 0.51
N ILE A 168 7.73 7.07 1.48
CA ILE A 168 7.13 8.40 1.25
C ILE A 168 8.19 9.39 0.77
N LYS A 169 9.36 9.42 1.41
CA LYS A 169 10.46 10.31 1.02
C LYS A 169 10.92 10.04 -0.42
N SER A 170 11.10 8.76 -0.77
CA SER A 170 11.54 8.37 -2.11
C SER A 170 10.55 8.80 -3.20
N LYS A 171 9.25 8.61 -2.98
CA LYS A 171 8.23 9.04 -3.93
C LYS A 171 8.05 10.56 -3.98
N ASN A 172 8.18 11.27 -2.86
CA ASN A 172 8.24 12.75 -2.84
C ASN A 172 9.39 13.29 -3.71
N GLN A 173 10.57 12.66 -3.64
CA GLN A 173 11.72 13.01 -4.50
C GLN A 173 11.49 12.70 -5.98
N THR A 174 10.65 11.70 -6.29
CA THR A 174 10.26 11.40 -7.67
C THR A 174 9.39 12.52 -8.21
N PHE A 175 8.37 12.96 -7.44
CA PHE A 175 7.53 14.08 -7.83
C PHE A 175 8.25 15.43 -7.85
N GLN A 176 9.26 15.64 -7.01
CA GLN A 176 10.11 16.84 -7.08
C GLN A 176 10.74 17.04 -8.46
N LYS A 177 11.08 15.96 -9.16
CA LYS A 177 11.68 16.00 -10.50
C LYS A 177 10.66 16.27 -11.60
N TRP A 178 9.37 16.30 -11.27
CA TRP A 178 8.28 16.48 -12.22
C TRP A 178 7.69 17.89 -12.12
N SER A 179 7.54 18.57 -13.26
CA SER A 179 7.25 20.01 -13.34
C SER A 179 5.82 20.36 -13.76
N GLN A 180 4.92 19.39 -13.90
CA GLN A 180 3.53 19.68 -14.30
C GLN A 180 2.72 20.23 -13.12
N THR A 181 1.98 21.31 -13.36
CA THR A 181 1.24 22.05 -12.32
C THR A 181 -0.25 21.71 -12.29
N ASP A 182 -0.80 21.12 -13.35
CA ASP A 182 -2.24 20.97 -13.55
C ASP A 182 -2.74 19.57 -13.15
N VAL A 183 -1.94 18.85 -12.38
CA VAL A 183 -2.21 17.46 -11.96
C VAL A 183 -1.99 17.34 -10.46
N SER A 184 -2.97 16.76 -9.76
CA SER A 184 -2.85 16.40 -8.35
C SER A 184 -1.99 15.15 -8.21
N ARG A 185 -0.92 15.25 -7.44
CA ARG A 185 0.07 14.19 -7.23
C ARG A 185 -0.27 13.43 -5.97
N CYS A 186 -0.36 12.12 -6.11
CA CYS A 186 -0.72 11.22 -5.05
C CYS A 186 0.35 10.14 -4.86
N ILE A 187 0.80 9.93 -3.64
CA ILE A 187 1.62 8.77 -3.28
C ILE A 187 0.68 7.67 -2.78
N VAL A 188 0.75 6.47 -3.37
CA VAL A 188 0.01 5.31 -2.87
C VAL A 188 0.98 4.34 -2.21
N VAL A 189 0.82 4.13 -0.90
CA VAL A 189 1.62 3.20 -0.11
C VAL A 189 0.82 1.94 0.14
N VAL A 190 1.29 0.81 -0.38
CA VAL A 190 0.65 -0.50 -0.24
C VAL A 190 1.40 -1.35 0.78
N THR A 191 0.68 -1.95 1.72
CA THR A 191 1.23 -2.83 2.75
C THR A 191 0.49 -4.17 2.79
N SER A 192 1.24 -5.26 2.94
CA SER A 192 0.75 -6.64 3.06
C SER A 192 1.16 -7.30 4.40
N ASP A 193 1.52 -6.50 5.41
CA ASP A 193 1.95 -7.00 6.72
C ASP A 193 0.73 -7.30 7.58
N GLU A 194 0.63 -8.52 8.11
CA GLU A 194 -0.45 -8.99 8.99
C GLU A 194 -0.61 -8.13 10.25
N ASN A 195 0.49 -7.62 10.83
CA ASN A 195 0.42 -6.74 12.00
C ASN A 195 -0.25 -5.41 11.70
N LEU A 196 -0.34 -5.02 10.43
CA LEU A 196 -1.05 -3.82 9.98
C LEU A 196 -2.48 -4.09 9.52
N GLN A 197 -2.92 -5.34 9.56
CA GLN A 197 -4.28 -5.74 9.14
C GLN A 197 -5.30 -5.74 10.28
N ASP A 198 -4.90 -5.49 11.54
CA ASP A 198 -5.76 -5.69 12.71
C ASP A 198 -5.65 -4.61 13.81
N SER A 199 -6.77 -4.42 14.51
CA SER A 199 -7.17 -3.41 15.51
C SER A 199 -7.26 -1.96 15.02
N MET A 200 -8.37 -1.28 15.39
CA MET A 200 -8.51 0.18 15.25
C MET A 200 -7.27 0.94 15.78
N VAL A 201 -6.65 0.38 16.83
CA VAL A 201 -5.49 0.94 17.52
C VAL A 201 -4.25 0.97 16.62
N VAL A 202 -3.85 -0.16 16.02
CA VAL A 202 -2.65 -0.18 15.15
C VAL A 202 -2.88 0.69 13.92
N ARG A 203 -4.11 0.70 13.36
CA ARG A 203 -4.42 1.61 12.26
C ARG A 203 -4.27 3.07 12.67
N HIS A 204 -4.79 3.45 13.83
CA HIS A 204 -4.63 4.82 14.35
C HIS A 204 -3.15 5.18 14.58
N ILE A 205 -2.33 4.28 15.15
CA ILE A 205 -0.90 4.51 15.32
C ILE A 205 -0.22 4.68 13.95
N ALA A 206 -0.51 3.82 12.98
CA ALA A 206 0.01 3.91 11.63
C ALA A 206 -0.35 5.25 10.99
N CYS A 207 -1.61 5.69 11.09
CA CYS A 207 -2.04 6.98 10.58
C CYS A 207 -1.30 8.16 11.24
N ARG A 208 -1.11 8.12 12.57
CA ARG A 208 -0.29 9.11 13.29
C ARG A 208 1.15 9.14 12.77
N GLN A 209 1.76 7.98 12.54
CA GLN A 209 3.14 7.94 12.07
C GLN A 209 3.29 8.34 10.60
N ILE A 210 2.32 8.01 9.74
CA ILE A 210 2.26 8.51 8.36
C ILE A 210 2.14 10.04 8.37
N ARG A 211 1.22 10.61 9.17
CA ARG A 211 1.11 12.07 9.35
C ARG A 211 2.43 12.70 9.81
N LYS A 212 3.10 12.11 10.81
CA LYS A 212 4.44 12.57 11.26
C LYS A 212 5.48 12.47 10.13
N ALA A 213 5.45 11.41 9.31
CA ALA A 213 6.36 11.25 8.18
C ALA A 213 6.15 12.36 7.15
N ILE A 214 4.90 12.66 6.78
CA ILE A 214 4.53 13.75 5.86
C ILE A 214 5.01 15.09 6.41
N LYS A 215 4.63 15.46 7.64
CA LYS A 215 5.06 16.72 8.28
C LYS A 215 6.59 16.85 8.31
N SER A 216 7.31 15.77 8.62
CA SER A 216 8.78 15.80 8.65
C SER A 216 9.45 16.04 7.29
N LEU A 217 8.74 15.83 6.18
CA LEU A 217 9.21 16.14 4.83
C LEU A 217 8.93 17.60 4.46
N HIS A 218 7.77 18.11 4.89
CA HIS A 218 7.43 19.53 4.77
C HIS A 218 8.52 20.41 5.36
N ASP A 219 8.89 20.16 6.61
CA ASP A 219 9.88 20.94 7.36
C ASP A 219 11.29 20.92 6.74
N LYS A 220 11.65 19.85 6.00
CA LYS A 220 13.03 19.58 5.58
C LYS A 220 13.30 19.73 4.11
N THR A 221 12.34 19.37 3.26
CA THR A 221 12.58 19.17 1.82
C THR A 221 11.50 19.77 0.93
N LYS A 222 10.46 20.40 1.52
CA LYS A 222 9.19 20.74 0.88
C LYS A 222 8.40 19.50 0.43
N LEU A 223 7.08 19.63 0.44
CA LEU A 223 6.17 18.62 -0.09
C LEU A 223 5.97 18.85 -1.60
N HIS A 224 6.02 17.75 -2.34
CA HIS A 224 5.82 17.70 -3.79
C HIS A 224 4.65 16.78 -4.15
N PHE A 225 3.73 16.55 -3.22
CA PHE A 225 2.49 15.82 -3.44
C PHE A 225 1.37 16.46 -2.63
N GLU A 226 0.14 16.34 -3.12
CA GLU A 226 -1.06 16.89 -2.51
C GLU A 226 -1.77 15.84 -1.65
N GLU A 227 -1.63 14.56 -2.01
CA GLU A 227 -2.29 13.46 -1.32
C GLU A 227 -1.39 12.24 -1.08
N LEU A 228 -1.70 11.49 -0.02
CA LEU A 228 -1.14 10.16 0.21
C LEU A 228 -2.24 9.18 0.57
N TRP A 229 -2.24 8.01 -0.07
CA TRP A 229 -3.19 6.94 0.20
C TRP A 229 -2.42 5.75 0.77
N TRP A 230 -2.83 5.22 1.90
CA TRP A 230 -2.29 4.00 2.49
C TRP A 230 -3.30 2.87 2.34
N LEU A 231 -2.90 1.79 1.66
CA LEU A 231 -3.75 0.64 1.35
C LEU A 231 -3.21 -0.62 2.07
N PRO A 232 -3.80 -1.07 3.19
CA PRO A 232 -3.47 -2.31 3.90
C PRO A 232 -4.29 -3.49 3.39
N ASP A 233 -3.69 -4.65 3.13
CA ASP A 233 -4.30 -5.76 2.38
C ASP A 233 -5.80 -6.01 2.60
N LEU A 234 -6.29 -6.08 3.83
CA LEU A 234 -7.66 -6.47 4.17
C LEU A 234 -8.68 -5.31 4.23
N GLU A 235 -8.25 -4.04 4.19
CA GLU A 235 -9.14 -2.92 4.58
C GLU A 235 -9.03 -1.66 3.70
N CYS A 236 -9.99 -0.74 3.84
CA CYS A 236 -10.05 0.51 3.09
C CYS A 236 -8.88 1.46 3.35
N GLY A 237 -8.09 1.22 4.39
CA GLY A 237 -6.89 2.00 4.65
C GLY A 237 -7.21 3.45 5.01
N ALA A 238 -6.35 4.37 4.57
CA ALA A 238 -6.46 5.78 4.93
C ALA A 238 -6.02 6.71 3.79
N ARG A 239 -6.72 7.83 3.65
CA ARG A 239 -6.39 8.94 2.76
C ARG A 239 -5.88 10.12 3.57
N PHE A 240 -4.79 10.73 3.12
CA PHE A 240 -4.20 11.92 3.71
C PHE A 240 -4.24 13.03 2.68
N VAL A 241 -4.86 14.15 3.04
CA VAL A 241 -4.92 15.36 2.22
C VAL A 241 -4.04 16.42 2.88
N VAL A 242 -3.11 16.96 2.12
CA VAL A 242 -2.21 18.03 2.57
C VAL A 242 -2.85 19.35 2.19
N ASP A 243 -3.16 20.20 3.18
CA ASP A 243 -3.54 21.59 2.93
C ASP A 243 -2.25 22.42 2.79
N PRO A 244 -1.92 22.91 1.57
CA PRO A 244 -0.70 23.68 1.35
C PRO A 244 -0.75 25.09 1.95
N GLN A 245 -1.94 25.61 2.30
CA GLN A 245 -2.11 26.94 2.89
C GLN A 245 -2.02 26.91 4.41
N GLN A 246 -2.53 25.86 5.04
CA GLN A 246 -2.58 25.74 6.51
C GLN A 246 -1.46 24.85 7.08
N GLU A 247 -0.66 24.21 6.23
CA GLU A 247 0.35 23.21 6.62
C GLU A 247 -0.25 22.04 7.44
N GLU A 248 -1.55 21.84 7.28
CA GLU A 248 -2.30 20.79 7.95
C GLU A 248 -2.37 19.53 7.08
N VAL A 249 -2.44 18.39 7.75
CA VAL A 249 -2.55 17.08 7.11
C VAL A 249 -3.77 16.41 7.70
N HIS A 250 -4.85 16.40 6.93
CA HIS A 250 -6.11 15.78 7.27
C HIS A 250 -6.04 14.28 6.95
N CYS A 251 -6.55 13.45 7.85
CA CYS A 251 -6.57 12.00 7.67
C CYS A 251 -8.01 11.53 7.63
N PHE A 252 -8.36 10.81 6.58
CA PHE A 252 -9.65 10.18 6.40
C PHE A 252 -9.45 8.67 6.41
N VAL A 253 -10.28 7.96 7.16
CA VAL A 253 -10.20 6.49 7.29
C VAL A 253 -11.56 5.89 6.95
N GLY A 254 -11.56 4.85 6.13
CA GLY A 254 -12.73 3.97 5.96
C GLY A 254 -12.73 2.93 7.08
N TRP A 255 -13.33 3.26 8.23
CA TRP A 255 -13.55 2.28 9.30
C TRP A 255 -14.68 1.33 8.89
N ARG A 256 -14.42 0.03 8.91
CA ARG A 256 -15.47 -0.97 8.81
C ARG A 256 -15.62 -1.65 10.17
N ASP A 257 -16.84 -1.64 10.68
CA ASP A 257 -17.30 -2.60 11.67
C ASP A 257 -17.59 -3.90 10.89
N ARG A 258 -16.68 -4.88 10.95
CA ARG A 258 -16.68 -6.05 10.04
C ARG A 258 -17.88 -6.98 10.24
N GLU A 259 -18.29 -7.66 9.15
CA GLU A 259 -18.80 -9.05 9.22
C GLU A 259 -18.15 -10.03 8.20
N ASP A 260 -17.47 -9.62 7.12
CA ASP A 260 -16.84 -10.56 6.17
C ASP A 260 -15.41 -10.17 5.72
N PRO A 261 -14.37 -10.98 6.06
CA PRO A 261 -12.99 -10.75 5.61
C PRO A 261 -12.75 -11.09 4.13
N PHE A 262 -13.72 -11.72 3.46
CA PHE A 262 -13.57 -12.19 2.08
C PHE A 262 -14.17 -11.22 1.05
N THR A 263 -14.87 -10.16 1.44
CA THR A 263 -15.43 -9.18 0.50
C THR A 263 -14.50 -7.97 0.40
N ASP A 264 -14.12 -7.58 -0.82
CA ASP A 264 -13.33 -6.35 -1.01
C ASP A 264 -14.16 -5.17 -0.49
N PRO A 265 -13.55 -4.32 0.36
CA PRO A 265 -14.35 -3.39 1.11
C PRO A 265 -14.86 -2.26 0.22
N ASP A 266 -16.16 -1.99 0.28
CA ASP A 266 -16.76 -0.71 -0.09
C ASP A 266 -16.12 0.36 0.80
N CYS A 267 -15.40 1.27 0.14
CA CYS A 267 -14.60 2.32 0.74
C CYS A 267 -15.17 3.70 0.44
N SER A 268 -16.47 3.81 0.16
CA SER A 268 -17.14 5.09 -0.08
C SER A 268 -17.12 6.01 1.16
N ASP A 269 -17.04 5.43 2.37
CA ASP A 269 -17.33 6.12 3.62
C ASP A 269 -16.05 6.51 4.39
N TYR A 270 -15.18 7.28 3.75
CA TYR A 270 -14.02 7.87 4.42
C TYR A 270 -14.47 8.98 5.40
N ARG A 271 -14.14 8.82 6.68
CA ARG A 271 -14.41 9.83 7.72
C ARG A 271 -13.13 10.44 8.23
N GLU A 272 -13.14 11.75 8.44
CA GLU A 272 -11.99 12.43 9.05
C GLU A 272 -11.77 11.92 10.48
N VAL A 273 -10.52 11.67 10.84
CA VAL A 273 -10.13 11.18 12.15
C VAL A 273 -9.19 12.15 12.86
N ASP A 274 -9.47 12.41 14.14
CA ASP A 274 -8.54 13.16 14.97
C ASP A 274 -7.32 12.30 15.32
N LEU A 275 -6.18 12.65 14.72
CA LEU A 275 -4.87 12.04 15.02
C LEU A 275 -4.09 12.81 16.10
N GLY A 276 -4.62 13.94 16.57
CA GLY A 276 -4.08 14.76 17.66
C GLY A 276 -4.27 14.10 19.03
N SER A 277 -5.40 13.43 19.22
CA SER A 277 -5.66 12.62 20.40
C SER A 277 -4.65 11.48 20.56
N PRO A 278 -4.22 11.17 21.80
CA PRO A 278 -3.33 10.03 22.03
C PRO A 278 -4.03 8.73 21.61
N MET A 279 -5.35 8.64 21.77
CA MET A 279 -6.19 7.47 21.50
C MET A 279 -7.24 7.78 20.45
N PRO A 280 -7.66 6.78 19.63
CA PRO A 280 -8.81 6.97 18.75
C PRO A 280 -10.02 7.33 19.62
N ALA A 281 -10.70 8.41 19.28
CA ALA A 281 -12.04 8.64 19.82
C ALA A 281 -12.91 7.48 19.33
N TYR A 282 -13.44 6.68 20.25
CA TYR A 282 -14.41 5.65 19.93
C TYR A 282 -15.62 6.36 19.30
N LEU A 283 -15.78 6.27 17.98
CA LEU A 283 -16.95 6.74 17.25
C LEU A 283 -17.96 5.60 17.18
#